data_AF-A0A835Z231-F1
#
_entry.id   AF-A0A835Z231-F1
#
_cell.length_a   1.000
_cell.length_b   1.000
_cell.length_c   1.000
_cell.angle_alpha   90.00
_cell.angle_beta   90.00
_cell.angle_gamma   90.00
#
_symmetry.space_group_name_H-M   'P 1'
#
loop_
_entity.id
_entity.type
_entity.pdbx_description
1 polymer ?
#
loop_
_entity_poly.entity_id
_entity_poly.type
_entity_poly.pdbx_seq_one_letter_code
_entity_poly.pdbx_strand_id
1 'polypeptide(L)' 'DRMIEVGMLTARVIAARNVKAAVEGSFYGLLSPRSSNCYCRLQVGDSMQTSSTARQTLNPQWNREQFFFPVMVS' A
#
# COMPACT_ATOMS: atom_id res chain seq x y z
N ASP A 1 14.04 16.35 23.21
CA ASP A 1 14.76 15.09 23.02
C ASP A 1 15.25 14.96 21.59
N ARG A 2 16.49 14.49 21.38
CA ARG A 2 17.05 14.36 20.03
C ARG A 2 16.72 12.97 19.52
N MET A 3 16.08 12.90 18.36
CA MET A 3 15.88 11.64 17.66
C MET A 3 17.21 11.17 17.05
N ILE A 4 17.58 9.92 17.30
CA ILE A 4 18.79 9.28 16.77
C ILE A 4 18.37 8.22 15.76
N GLU A 5 18.97 8.24 14.57
CA GLU A 5 18.81 7.15 13.59
C GLU A 5 19.59 5.92 14.07
N VAL A 6 18.89 4.80 14.24
CA VAL A 6 19.49 3.52 14.68
C VAL A 6 19.57 2.47 13.59
N GLY A 7 18.98 2.74 12.42
CA GLY A 7 19.07 1.87 11.25
C GLY A 7 18.01 2.19 10.20
N MET A 8 17.93 1.33 9.18
CA MET A 8 17.00 1.49 8.05
C MET A 8 16.12 0.26 7.90
N LEU A 9 14.80 0.44 8.04
CA LEU A 9 13.82 -0.57 7.67
C LEU A 9 13.58 -0.51 6.15
N THR A 10 13.84 -1.63 5.50
CA THR A 10 13.54 -1.83 4.08
C THR A 10 12.31 -2.70 3.94
N ALA A 11 11.23 -2.18 3.37
CA ALA A 11 9.98 -2.90 3.16
C ALA A 11 9.69 -3.07 1.66
N ARG A 12 9.35 -4.28 1.24
CA ARG A 12 8.87 -4.57 -0.12
C ARG A 12 7.41 -4.96 -0.06
N VAL A 13 6.56 -4.23 -0.77
CA VAL A 13 5.17 -4.62 -0.98
C VAL A 13 5.13 -5.46 -2.25
N ILE A 14 4.75 -6.72 -2.13
CA ILE A 14 4.78 -7.67 -3.25
C ILE A 14 3.42 -7.75 -3.93
N ALA A 15 2.41 -8.19 -3.19
CA ALA A 15 1.06 -8.39 -3.71
C ALA A 15 0.02 -8.49 -2.59
N ALA A 16 -1.25 -8.35 -2.97
CA ALA A 16 -2.39 -8.80 -2.18
C ALA A 16 -3.28 -9.72 -3.03
N ARG A 17 -4.15 -10.49 -2.37
CA ARG A 17 -5.04 -11.45 -3.04
C ARG A 17 -6.44 -11.38 -2.46
N ASN A 18 -7.44 -11.51 -3.34
CA ASN A 18 -8.86 -11.49 -2.99
C ASN A 18 -9.27 -10.26 -2.16
N VAL A 19 -8.77 -9.08 -2.54
CA VAL A 19 -9.17 -7.81 -1.91
C VAL A 19 -10.67 -7.59 -2.12
N LYS A 20 -11.35 -6.98 -1.15
CA LYS A 20 -12.78 -6.68 -1.28
C LYS A 20 -13.03 -5.69 -2.43
N ALA A 21 -14.06 -5.95 -3.23
CA ALA A 21 -14.50 -5.01 -4.25
C ALA A 21 -15.05 -3.74 -3.59
N ALA A 22 -14.57 -2.58 -4.04
CA ALA A 22 -14.95 -1.28 -3.46
C ALA A 22 -16.29 -0.75 -4.01
N VAL A 23 -16.74 -1.26 -5.16
CA VAL A 23 -17.87 -0.70 -5.94
C VAL A 23 -19.12 -1.58 -5.99
N GLU A 24 -19.23 -2.57 -5.10
CA GLU A 24 -20.37 -3.48 -5.03
C GLU A 24 -21.68 -2.69 -4.85
N GLY A 25 -22.63 -2.84 -5.77
CA GLY A 25 -23.92 -2.13 -5.75
C GLY A 25 -23.97 -0.74 -6.40
N SER A 26 -22.88 -0.24 -6.99
CA SER A 26 -22.85 1.03 -7.74
C SER A 26 -23.01 0.83 -9.26
N PHE A 27 -23.36 1.88 -10.00
CA PHE A 27 -23.40 1.84 -11.49
C PHE A 27 -22.06 1.39 -12.09
N TYR A 28 -20.93 1.81 -11.50
CA TYR A 28 -19.60 1.32 -11.88
C TYR A 28 -19.37 -0.15 -11.51
N GLY A 29 -19.99 -0.64 -10.45
CA GLY A 29 -20.02 -2.06 -10.09
C GLY A 29 -20.77 -2.93 -11.09
N LEU A 30 -21.72 -2.37 -11.86
CA LEU A 30 -22.40 -3.06 -12.97
C LEU A 30 -21.51 -3.16 -14.22
N LEU A 31 -20.68 -2.14 -14.48
CA LEU A 31 -19.76 -2.10 -15.63
C LEU A 31 -18.42 -2.79 -15.38
N SER A 32 -18.01 -2.94 -14.11
CA SER A 32 -16.77 -3.60 -13.71
C SER A 32 -17.01 -4.41 -12.44
N PRO A 33 -17.85 -5.47 -12.52
CA PRO A 33 -18.15 -6.30 -11.38
C PRO A 33 -16.86 -6.89 -10.84
N ARG A 34 -16.61 -6.69 -9.54
CA ARG A 34 -15.48 -7.26 -8.79
C ARG A 34 -14.11 -6.67 -9.12
N SER A 35 -13.98 -5.34 -9.07
CA SER A 35 -12.68 -4.68 -9.16
C SER A 35 -12.51 -3.54 -8.15
N SER A 36 -11.26 -3.23 -7.81
CA SER A 36 -10.86 -2.14 -6.91
C SER A 36 -9.60 -1.46 -7.44
N ASN A 37 -9.41 -0.18 -7.09
CA ASN A 37 -8.14 0.52 -7.30
C ASN A 37 -7.34 0.43 -6.00
N CYS A 38 -6.45 -0.55 -5.92
CA CYS A 38 -5.74 -0.92 -4.70
C CYS A 38 -4.44 -0.14 -4.54
N TYR A 39 -4.12 0.27 -3.31
CA TYR A 39 -2.83 0.81 -2.92
C TYR A 39 -2.53 0.43 -1.47
N CYS A 40 -1.26 0.51 -1.06
CA CYS A 40 -0.82 0.31 0.31
C CYS A 40 -0.26 1.62 0.87
N ARG A 41 -0.60 1.91 2.13
CA ARG A 41 -0.01 3.02 2.89
C ARG A 41 0.82 2.40 4.01
N LEU A 42 2.08 2.79 4.09
CA LEU A 42 3.05 2.29 5.05
C LEU A 42 3.44 3.45 5.97
N GLN A 43 3.46 3.22 7.28
CA GLN A 43 3.81 4.22 8.28
C GLN A 43 4.76 3.63 9.32
N VAL A 44 5.83 4.37 9.64
CA VAL A 44 6.79 4.06 10.70
C VAL A 44 7.05 5.35 11.47
N GLY A 45 6.55 5.43 12.71
CA GLY A 45 6.50 6.69 13.46
C GLY A 45 5.78 7.77 12.66
N ASP A 46 6.45 8.91 12.44
CA ASP A 46 5.91 10.04 11.67
C ASP A 46 6.18 9.94 10.16
N SER A 47 6.96 8.95 9.71
CA SER A 47 7.26 8.74 8.29
C SER A 47 6.15 7.93 7.62
N MET A 48 5.57 8.46 6.54
CA MET A 48 4.53 7.77 5.77
C MET A 48 4.87 7.74 4.27
N GLN A 49 4.69 6.58 3.64
CA GLN A 49 4.85 6.40 2.20
C GLN A 49 3.67 5.60 1.62
N THR A 50 3.39 5.78 0.34
CA THR A 50 2.25 5.15 -0.34
C THR A 50 2.72 4.48 -1.62
N SER A 51 2.21 3.28 -1.90
CA SER A 51 2.50 2.55 -3.14
C SER A 51 1.84 3.19 -4.36
N SER A 52 2.25 2.79 -5.56
CA SER A 52 1.44 3.07 -6.73
C SER A 52 0.05 2.41 -6.63
N THR A 53 -0.90 2.90 -7.42
CA THR A 53 -2.25 2.33 -7.47
C THR A 53 -2.32 1.23 -8.53
N ALA A 54 -2.59 -0.01 -8.08
CA ALA A 54 -2.95 -1.12 -8.96
C ALA A 54 -4.44 -1.02 -9.29
N ARG A 55 -4.75 -0.67 -10.54
CA ARG A 55 -6.12 -0.35 -10.96
C ARG A 55 -6.91 -1.60 -11.33
N GLN A 56 -8.23 -1.53 -11.10
CA GLN A 56 -9.21 -2.51 -11.56
C GLN A 56 -8.84 -3.98 -11.28
N THR A 57 -8.29 -4.26 -10.10
CA THR A 57 -7.89 -5.61 -9.70
C THR A 57 -8.15 -5.86 -8.22
N LEU A 58 -8.54 -7.09 -7.89
CA LEU A 58 -8.61 -7.59 -6.51
C LEU A 58 -7.36 -8.40 -6.13
N ASN A 59 -6.42 -8.56 -7.06
CA ASN A 59 -5.16 -9.26 -6.88
C ASN A 59 -3.99 -8.35 -7.32
N PRO A 60 -3.80 -7.20 -6.66
CA PRO A 60 -2.78 -6.24 -7.05
C PRO A 60 -1.36 -6.79 -6.83
N GLN A 61 -0.43 -6.36 -7.67
CA GLN A 61 1.00 -6.68 -7.58
C GLN A 61 1.84 -5.40 -7.70
N TRP A 62 2.84 -5.27 -6.83
CA TRP A 62 3.77 -4.13 -6.74
C TRP A 62 5.23 -4.60 -6.70
N ASN A 63 5.54 -5.80 -7.23
CA ASN A 63 6.81 -6.55 -7.11
C ASN A 63 8.14 -5.75 -7.20
N ARG A 64 8.10 -4.54 -7.79
CA ARG A 64 9.25 -3.64 -8.02
C ARG A 64 9.33 -2.47 -7.03
N GLU A 65 8.35 -2.29 -6.16
CA GLU A 65 8.31 -1.20 -5.19
C GLU A 65 8.99 -1.58 -3.88
N GLN A 66 9.82 -0.67 -3.41
CA GLN A 66 10.61 -0.80 -2.19
C GLN A 66 10.54 0.53 -1.44
N PHE A 67 10.28 0.44 -0.15
CA PHE A 67 10.14 1.58 0.75
C PHE A 67 11.25 1.51 1.78
N PHE A 68 11.81 2.68 2.09
CA PHE A 68 12.93 2.83 3.01
C PHE A 68 12.51 3.77 4.13
N PHE A 69 12.58 3.30 5.38
CA PHE A 69 12.24 4.07 6.56
C PHE A 69 13.45 4.12 7.50
N PRO A 70 14.04 5.31 7.74
CA PRO A 70 14.95 5.51 8.84
C PRO A 70 14.23 5.20 10.15
N VAL A 71 14.79 4.32 10.97
CA VAL A 71 14.27 4.00 12.28
C VAL A 71 14.89 4.96 13.28
N MET A 72 14.04 5.80 13.86
CA MET A 72 14.45 6.84 14.80
C MET A 72 14.03 6.43 16.22
N VAL A 73 14.90 6.64 17.20
CA VAL A 73 14.58 6.49 18.64
C VAL A 73 14.82 7.82 19.36
N SER A 74 13.99 8.09 20.36
CA SER A 74 14.07 9.28 21.22
C SER A 74 14.97 9.07 22.43
#